data_AF-A0A979FLM2-F1
#
_entry.id   AF-A0A979FLM2-F1
#
_cell.length_a   1.000
_cell.length_b   1.000
_cell.length_c   1.000
_cell.angle_alpha   90.00
_cell.angle_beta   90.00
_cell.angle_gamma   90.00
#
_symmetry.space_group_name_H-M   'P 1'
#
loop_
_entity.id
_entity.type
_entity.pdbx_description
1 polymer ?
#
loop_
_entity_poly.entity_id
_entity_poly.type
_entity_poly.pdbx_seq_one_letter_code
_entity_poly.pdbx_strand_id
1 'polypeptide(L)'
;IQVFNDGITKQLLTLDGTIPVPFKGITYNIPICLWILDTHPYSAPMAFVKPTADMSIKASRHVDQNGKIYLPYLQEWNPDVSDLIGLVQVMIMTFSEMPPVYAKPKRAPPTPAQPAMPNPTTPYPTQPSECTS
;
A
#
# COMPACT_ATOMS: atom_id res chain seq x y z
N ILE A 1 2.92 24.22 -2.59
CA ILE A 1 1.55 24.75 -2.65
C ILE A 1 0.62 23.57 -2.41
N GLN A 2 -0.03 23.52 -1.24
CA GLN A 2 -0.94 22.46 -0.84
C GLN A 2 -2.34 23.05 -0.70
N VAL A 3 -3.34 22.30 -1.19
CA VAL A 3 -4.75 22.68 -1.14
C VAL A 3 -5.38 21.98 0.05
N PHE A 4 -5.91 22.75 0.98
CA PHE A 4 -6.65 22.25 2.14
C PHE A 4 -8.11 21.98 1.77
N ASN A 5 -8.83 21.26 2.64
CA ASN A 5 -10.23 20.88 2.39
C ASN A 5 -11.17 22.09 2.24
N ASP A 6 -10.79 23.25 2.76
CA ASP A 6 -11.50 24.53 2.63
C ASP A 6 -11.21 25.26 1.30
N GLY A 7 -10.40 24.65 0.41
CA GLY A 7 -9.96 25.25 -0.84
C GLY A 7 -8.82 26.25 -0.68
N ILE A 8 -8.39 26.53 0.56
CA ILE A 8 -7.27 27.43 0.83
C ILE A 8 -5.99 26.76 0.39
N THR A 9 -5.18 27.53 -0.31
CA THR A 9 -3.90 27.08 -0.80
C THR A 9 -2.79 27.71 0.02
N LYS A 10 -1.91 26.90 0.63
CA LYS A 10 -0.75 27.40 1.38
C LYS A 10 0.56 26.80 0.87
N GLN A 11 1.65 27.52 1.07
CA GLN A 11 2.99 26.97 0.86
C GLN A 11 3.51 26.40 2.18
N LEU A 12 3.56 25.08 2.26
CA LEU A 12 4.06 24.37 3.43
C LEU A 12 5.39 23.70 3.13
N LEU A 13 6.24 23.60 4.15
CA LEU A 13 7.39 22.72 4.11
C LEU A 13 6.87 21.27 4.02
N THR A 14 7.44 20.51 3.09
CA THR A 14 7.05 19.12 2.86
C THR A 14 8.29 18.24 2.94
N LEU A 15 8.24 17.21 3.78
CA LEU A 15 9.22 16.13 3.77
C LEU A 15 8.65 14.98 2.94
N ASP A 16 9.25 14.72 1.79
CA ASP A 16 8.84 13.69 0.84
C ASP A 16 9.99 12.71 0.65
N GLY A 17 9.69 11.41 0.75
CA GLY A 17 10.70 10.38 0.63
C GLY A 17 10.15 9.00 1.00
N THR A 18 11.03 8.06 1.28
CA THR A 18 10.66 6.70 1.66
C THR A 18 11.20 6.34 3.03
N ILE A 19 10.45 5.53 3.78
CA ILE A 19 10.91 4.93 5.03
C ILE A 19 11.10 3.41 4.86
N PRO A 20 12.16 2.81 5.44
CA PRO A 20 12.37 1.37 5.38
C PRO A 20 11.43 0.66 6.37
N VAL A 21 10.57 -0.22 5.86
CA VAL A 21 9.58 -0.97 6.64
C VAL A 21 9.79 -2.47 6.46
N PRO A 22 10.20 -3.21 7.49
CA PRO A 22 10.28 -4.67 7.43
C PRO A 22 8.90 -5.31 7.43
N PHE A 23 8.60 -6.15 6.45
CA PHE A 23 7.36 -6.93 6.39
C PHE A 23 7.64 -8.33 5.85
N LYS A 24 7.30 -9.36 6.63
CA LYS A 24 7.49 -10.78 6.27
C LYS A 24 8.92 -11.10 5.80
N GLY A 25 9.92 -10.58 6.50
CA GLY A 25 11.34 -10.84 6.22
C GLY A 25 11.95 -10.02 5.07
N ILE A 26 11.19 -9.13 4.45
CA ILE A 26 11.68 -8.23 3.38
C ILE A 26 11.48 -6.78 3.83
N THR A 27 12.48 -5.92 3.62
CA THR A 27 12.37 -4.48 3.88
C THR A 27 11.85 -3.76 2.63
N TYR A 28 10.72 -3.10 2.75
CA TYR A 28 10.11 -2.29 1.70
C TYR A 28 10.35 -0.80 1.96
N ASN A 29 10.67 -0.06 0.91
CA ASN A 29 10.77 1.40 0.98
C ASN A 29 9.38 2.00 0.75
N ILE A 30 8.69 2.38 1.82
CA ILE A 30 7.32 2.88 1.76
C ILE A 30 7.35 4.40 1.55
N PRO A 31 6.78 4.92 0.46
CA PRO A 31 6.76 6.34 0.16
C PRO A 31 5.79 7.09 1.09
N ILE A 32 6.31 8.08 1.82
CA ILE A 32 5.54 8.92 2.73
C ILE A 32 5.75 10.40 2.41
N CYS A 33 4.81 11.21 2.89
CA CYS A 33 4.85 12.66 2.78
C CYS A 33 4.34 13.28 4.07
N LEU A 34 5.15 14.13 4.68
CA LEU A 34 4.81 14.88 5.88
C LEU A 34 4.69 16.36 5.51
N TRP A 35 3.52 16.93 5.69
CA TRP A 35 3.29 18.36 5.57
C TRP A 35 3.48 18.99 6.94
N ILE A 36 4.46 19.88 7.03
CA ILE A 36 4.76 20.63 8.25
C ILE A 36 3.92 21.90 8.23
N LEU A 37 3.01 22.01 9.20
CA LEU A 37 2.12 23.16 9.35
C LEU A 37 2.89 24.37 9.88
N ASP A 38 2.37 25.56 9.59
CA ASP A 38 2.87 26.87 10.03
C ASP A 38 2.91 26.95 11.57
N THR A 39 2.10 26.15 12.25
CA THR A 39 1.96 26.06 13.72
C THR A 39 2.83 24.97 14.35
N HIS A 40 3.65 24.25 13.57
CA HIS A 40 4.55 23.24 14.11
C HIS A 40 5.65 23.90 14.99
N PRO A 41 6.03 23.31 16.14
CA PRO A 41 5.65 21.99 16.66
C PRO A 41 4.37 21.93 17.49
N TYR A 42 3.65 23.04 17.72
CA TYR A 42 2.41 23.03 18.52
C TYR A 42 1.27 22.24 17.87
N SER A 43 1.32 22.05 16.56
CA SER A 43 0.44 21.13 15.84
C SER A 43 1.23 19.98 15.21
N ALA A 44 0.63 18.79 15.23
CA ALA A 44 1.16 17.63 14.54
C ALA A 44 1.30 17.91 13.03
N PRO A 45 2.31 17.30 12.36
CA PRO A 45 2.35 17.33 10.90
C PRO A 45 1.15 16.56 10.31
N MET A 46 0.76 16.89 9.08
CA MET A 46 -0.15 16.02 8.34
C MET A 46 0.66 14.96 7.61
N ALA A 47 0.31 13.70 7.77
CA ALA A 47 1.07 12.58 7.23
C ALA A 47 0.27 11.79 6.19
N PHE A 48 0.94 11.39 5.11
CA PHE A 48 0.34 10.68 4.00
C PHE A 48 1.26 9.59 3.46
N VAL A 49 0.67 8.54 2.90
CA VAL A 49 1.34 7.56 2.05
C VAL A 49 1.14 7.96 0.59
N LYS A 50 2.22 7.96 -0.20
CA LYS A 50 2.20 8.37 -1.60
C LYS A 50 2.53 7.21 -2.53
N PRO A 51 1.56 6.36 -2.92
CA PRO A 51 1.83 5.22 -3.79
C PRO A 51 2.46 5.67 -5.12
N THR A 52 3.41 4.88 -5.63
CA THR A 52 3.89 5.02 -7.01
C THR A 52 2.84 4.50 -8.00
N ALA A 53 3.09 4.67 -9.32
CA ALA A 53 2.18 4.19 -10.36
C ALA A 53 1.87 2.68 -10.25
N ASP A 54 2.84 1.89 -9.79
CA ASP A 54 2.73 0.44 -9.63
C ASP A 54 2.20 0.01 -8.24
N MET A 55 1.81 0.96 -7.40
CA MET A 55 1.27 0.70 -6.06
C MET A 55 -0.18 1.16 -5.93
N SER A 56 -0.88 0.54 -5.01
CA SER A 56 -2.22 0.93 -4.57
C SER A 56 -2.26 1.05 -3.05
N ILE A 57 -3.02 2.01 -2.52
CA ILE A 57 -3.25 2.16 -1.08
C ILE A 57 -4.08 0.99 -0.56
N LYS A 58 -3.67 0.45 0.58
CA LYS A 58 -4.42 -0.50 1.38
C LYS A 58 -5.06 0.23 2.56
N ALA A 59 -6.30 0.63 2.40
CA ALA A 59 -7.05 1.30 3.46
C ALA A 59 -7.17 0.41 4.71
N SER A 60 -7.06 1.03 5.88
CA SER A 60 -7.08 0.39 7.19
C SER A 60 -7.51 1.37 8.29
N ARG A 61 -7.46 0.95 9.55
CA ARG A 61 -7.64 1.85 10.70
C ARG A 61 -6.57 2.95 10.80
N HIS A 62 -5.42 2.78 10.15
CA HIS A 62 -4.29 3.71 10.22
C HIS A 62 -4.10 4.54 8.95
N VAL A 63 -4.75 4.17 7.85
CA VAL A 63 -4.61 4.86 6.56
C VAL A 63 -5.94 4.86 5.82
N ASP A 64 -6.42 6.03 5.41
CA ASP A 64 -7.65 6.12 4.60
C ASP A 64 -7.40 5.89 3.10
N GLN A 65 -8.47 5.94 2.30
CA GLN A 65 -8.41 5.69 0.85
C GLN A 65 -7.59 6.75 0.09
N ASN A 66 -7.43 7.95 0.67
CA ASN A 66 -6.62 9.02 0.10
C ASN A 66 -5.15 8.94 0.55
N GLY A 67 -4.81 7.94 1.37
CA GLY A 67 -3.47 7.72 1.88
C GLY A 67 -3.17 8.55 3.12
N LYS A 68 -4.12 9.29 3.69
CA LYS A 68 -3.89 10.05 4.93
C LYS A 68 -3.71 9.08 6.10
N ILE A 69 -2.68 9.34 6.90
CA ILE A 69 -2.26 8.50 8.01
C ILE A 69 -2.93 8.99 9.30
N TYR A 70 -3.46 8.05 10.08
CA TYR A 70 -4.07 8.26 11.40
C TYR A 70 -3.38 7.35 12.41
N LEU A 71 -2.65 7.96 13.34
CA LEU A 71 -1.91 7.27 14.39
C LEU A 71 -2.23 7.91 15.74
N PRO A 72 -2.29 7.12 16.84
CA PRO A 72 -2.41 7.69 18.18
C PRO A 72 -1.34 8.75 18.45
N TYR A 73 -0.10 8.52 18.00
CA TYR A 73 1.00 9.48 18.12
C TYR A 73 0.73 10.85 17.46
N LEU A 74 -0.05 10.88 16.37
CA LEU A 74 -0.48 12.15 15.74
C LEU A 74 -1.64 12.79 16.50
N GLN A 75 -2.56 11.97 17.03
CA GLN A 75 -3.73 12.44 17.77
C GLN A 75 -3.34 13.01 19.15
N GLU A 76 -2.34 12.43 19.79
CA GLU A 76 -1.84 12.78 21.12
C GLU A 76 -0.56 13.63 21.04
N TRP A 77 -0.29 14.23 19.89
CA TRP A 77 0.91 15.02 19.64
C TRP A 77 1.08 16.12 20.69
N ASN A 78 2.26 16.14 21.32
CA ASN A 78 2.64 17.12 22.31
C ASN A 78 3.97 17.79 21.90
N PRO A 79 4.05 19.11 21.71
CA PRO A 79 5.28 19.80 21.28
C PRO A 79 6.49 19.60 22.20
N ASP A 80 6.27 19.27 23.48
CA ASP A 80 7.35 19.08 24.46
C ASP A 80 7.92 17.65 24.45
N VAL A 81 7.23 16.69 23.81
CA VAL A 81 7.54 15.24 23.89
C VAL A 81 7.59 14.58 22.51
N SER A 82 6.75 15.02 21.59
CA SER A 82 6.61 14.46 20.24
C SER A 82 7.55 15.12 19.25
N ASP A 83 8.12 14.32 18.36
CA ASP A 83 8.95 14.82 17.26
C ASP A 83 8.74 13.99 15.97
N LEU A 84 9.32 14.45 14.87
CA LEU A 84 9.18 13.80 13.57
C LEU A 84 9.90 12.45 13.50
N ILE A 85 10.96 12.26 14.29
CA ILE A 85 11.73 11.00 14.32
C ILE A 85 10.87 9.93 14.99
N GLY A 86 10.28 10.23 16.14
CA GLY A 86 9.34 9.39 16.85
C GLY A 86 8.12 9.06 16.00
N LEU A 87 7.58 10.04 15.27
CA LEU A 87 6.50 9.79 14.30
C LEU A 87 6.91 8.75 13.24
N VAL A 88 8.09 8.89 12.64
CA VAL A 88 8.61 7.94 11.64
C VAL A 88 8.83 6.55 12.25
N GLN A 89 9.34 6.47 13.47
CA GLN A 89 9.50 5.19 14.17
C GLN A 89 8.15 4.49 14.39
N VAL A 90 7.12 5.23 14.84
CA VAL A 90 5.77 4.69 15.01
C VAL A 90 5.17 4.26 13.67
N MET A 91 5.42 4.98 12.59
CA MET A 91 5.03 4.56 11.24
C MET A 91 5.67 3.25 10.84
N ILE A 92 6.99 3.09 11.05
CA ILE A 92 7.71 1.85 10.74
C ILE A 92 7.10 0.69 11.51
N MET A 93 6.88 0.82 12.83
CA MET A 93 6.28 -0.23 13.65
C MET A 93 4.89 -0.61 13.15
N THR A 94 4.04 0.39 12.92
CA THR A 94 2.66 0.18 12.47
C THR A 94 2.60 -0.48 11.09
N PHE A 95 3.41 0.00 10.14
CA PHE A 95 3.42 -0.52 8.77
C PHE A 95 4.14 -1.87 8.63
N SER A 96 4.99 -2.23 9.60
CA SER A 96 5.61 -3.57 9.67
C SER A 96 4.60 -4.66 10.00
N GLU A 97 3.51 -4.32 10.69
CA GLU A 97 2.40 -5.22 10.96
C GLU A 97 1.35 -5.16 9.84
N MET A 98 1.02 -3.94 9.40
CA MET A 98 -0.01 -3.69 8.40
C MET A 98 0.49 -2.72 7.32
N PRO A 99 1.08 -3.24 6.23
CA PRO A 99 1.59 -2.40 5.15
C PRO A 99 0.49 -1.52 4.53
N PRO A 100 0.75 -0.23 4.33
CA PRO A 100 -0.27 0.71 3.86
C PRO A 100 -0.44 0.73 2.34
N VAL A 101 0.42 0.02 1.61
CA VAL A 101 0.38 -0.12 0.16
C VAL A 101 0.63 -1.57 -0.26
N TYR A 102 0.15 -1.93 -1.44
CA TYR A 102 0.47 -3.19 -2.12
C TYR A 102 0.83 -2.92 -3.58
N ALA A 103 1.62 -3.81 -4.17
CA ALA A 103 1.97 -3.75 -5.58
C ALA A 103 0.78 -4.18 -6.45
N LYS A 104 0.54 -3.43 -7.53
CA LYS A 104 -0.45 -3.81 -8.55
C LYS A 104 0.05 -5.05 -9.30
N PRO A 105 -0.86 -5.96 -9.70
CA PRO A 105 -0.49 -7.07 -10.58
C PRO A 105 0.09 -6.52 -11.89
N LYS A 106 1.29 -6.98 -12.27
CA LYS A 106 1.81 -6.69 -13.61
C LYS A 106 0.93 -7.44 -14.61
N ARG A 107 0.30 -6.74 -15.56
CA ARG A 107 -0.39 -7.40 -16.68
C ARG A 107 0.62 -8.32 -17.36
N ALA A 108 0.32 -9.62 -17.39
CA ALA A 108 1.09 -10.54 -18.23
C ALA A 108 0.99 -10.05 -19.69
N PRO A 109 2.08 -10.09 -20.47
CA PRO A 109 1.99 -9.82 -21.90
C PRO A 109 0.96 -10.76 -22.53
N PRO A 110 0.17 -10.30 -23.52
CA PRO A 110 -0.78 -11.15 -24.20
C PRO A 110 -0.04 -12.35 -24.80
N THR A 111 -0.41 -13.56 -24.37
CA THR A 111 0.12 -14.80 -24.93
C THR A 111 -0.20 -14.80 -26.43
N PRO A 112 0.78 -15.03 -27.33
CA PRO A 112 0.47 -15.24 -28.73
C PRO A 112 -0.53 -16.39 -28.85
N ALA A 113 -1.63 -16.18 -29.58
CA ALA A 113 -2.59 -17.24 -29.86
C ALA A 113 -1.85 -18.37 -30.58
N GLN A 114 -1.67 -19.52 -29.90
CA GLN A 114 -1.19 -20.72 -30.58
C GLN A 114 -2.26 -21.17 -31.58
N PRO A 115 -1.88 -21.51 -32.83
CA PRO A 115 -2.80 -22.13 -33.78
C PRO A 115 -3.38 -23.40 -33.17
N ALA A 116 -4.70 -23.55 -33.18
CA ALA A 116 -5.38 -24.75 -32.73
C ALA A 116 -4.89 -25.95 -33.55
N MET A 117 -4.20 -26.90 -32.92
CA MET A 117 -3.90 -28.19 -33.54
C MET A 117 -5.17 -29.06 -33.54
N PRO A 118 -5.49 -29.77 -34.63
CA PRO A 118 -6.66 -30.66 -34.66
C PRO A 118 -6.44 -31.85 -33.72
N ASN A 119 -7.40 -32.09 -32.83
CA ASN A 119 -7.44 -33.28 -31.96
C ASN A 119 -7.51 -34.56 -32.82
N PRO A 120 -6.66 -35.58 -32.59
CA PRO A 120 -6.92 -36.94 -33.05
C PRO A 120 -7.87 -37.63 -32.07
N THR A 121 -9.12 -37.87 -32.47
CA THR A 121 -10.06 -38.76 -31.78
C THR A 121 -9.52 -40.19 -31.75
N THR A 122 -9.19 -40.70 -30.57
CA THR A 122 -8.95 -42.13 -30.34
C THR A 122 -10.29 -42.83 -30.02
N PRO A 123 -10.61 -43.97 -30.69
CA PRO A 123 -11.80 -44.75 -30.38
C PRO A 123 -11.61 -45.55 -29.07
N TYR A 124 -12.61 -45.47 -28.20
CA TYR A 124 -12.69 -46.20 -26.93
C TYR A 124 -12.91 -47.71 -27.17
N PRO A 125 -12.29 -48.62 -26.40
CA PRO A 125 -12.65 -50.03 -26.44
C PRO A 125 -13.83 -50.32 -25.49
N THR A 126 -14.84 -51.01 -26.02
CA THR A 126 -15.97 -51.59 -25.27
C THR A 126 -15.50 -52.67 -24.31
N GLN A 127 -15.81 -52.53 -23.02
CA GLN A 127 -15.65 -53.58 -22.01
C GLN A 127 -16.78 -54.64 -22.14
N PRO A 128 -16.49 -55.94 -21.94
CA PRO A 128 -17.54 -56.96 -21.81
C PRO A 128 -18.15 -56.96 -20.41
N SER A 129 -19.46 -57.15 -20.35
CA SER A 129 -20.27 -57.35 -19.15
C SER A 129 -20.06 -58.75 -18.55
N GLU A 130 -19.56 -58.82 -17.32
CA GLU A 130 -19.65 -60.01 -16.47
C GLU A 130 -20.87 -59.87 -15.53
N CYS A 131 -21.85 -60.76 -15.69
CA CYS A 131 -22.82 -61.07 -14.65
C CYS A 131 -22.69 -62.56 -14.34
N THR A 132 -22.36 -62.89 -13.10
CA THR A 132 -22.41 -64.24 -12.54
C THR A 132 -23.40 -64.29 -11.38
N SER A 133 -24.19 -65.38 -11.40
CA SER A 133 -25.14 -65.94 -10.41
C SER A 133 -26.46 -65.21 -10.17
#